data_AF-A0A7Z9WU02-F1
#
_entry.id   AF-A0A7Z9WU02-F1
#
_cell.length_a   1.000
_cell.length_b   1.000
_cell.length_c   1.000
_cell.angle_alpha   90.00
_cell.angle_beta   90.00
_cell.angle_gamma   90.00
#
_symmetry.space_group_name_H-M   'P 1'
#
loop_
_entity.id
_entity.type
_entity.pdbx_description
1 polymer ?
#
loop_
_entity_poly.entity_id
_entity_poly.type
_entity_poly.pdbx_seq_one_letter_code
_entity_poly.pdbx_strand_id
1 'polypeptide(L)'
;MELAEFLVKLAYYFPYYVALVLVPMVVRSVLERCIGVRPEYFERMWHVSYEQAFQSFVLTALYFPLFEELVFRAIPLYLFGFPGLVIGSAVWVLMHPAWQLQYISELPLSRKILFTLTTSANYTANAIFYGIIWLNGDGLVAIVYHMLHNTWIYFVVLAREIELPQIPIPRRNKYRYVKPIATEVPRPQPIEREEELPQLTFVVRKTKRSLEEELEEPVETLTFVKRKIKS
;
A
#
# COMPACT_ATOMS: atom_id res chain seq x y z
N MET A 1 32.06 -14.41 -19.86
CA MET A 1 32.01 -12.95 -19.72
C MET A 1 32.84 -12.57 -18.52
N GLU A 2 33.86 -11.75 -18.74
CA GLU A 2 34.70 -11.23 -17.64
C GLU A 2 33.96 -10.11 -16.91
N LEU A 3 34.32 -9.84 -15.65
CA LEU A 3 33.68 -8.78 -14.84
C LEU A 3 33.80 -7.41 -15.52
N ALA A 4 34.96 -7.10 -16.10
CA ALA A 4 35.16 -5.82 -16.80
C ALA A 4 34.22 -5.67 -18.01
N GLU A 5 34.08 -6.73 -18.81
CA GLU A 5 33.15 -6.76 -19.95
C GLU A 5 31.70 -6.55 -19.49
N PHE A 6 31.31 -7.19 -18.39
CA PHE A 6 29.99 -7.04 -17.80
C PHE A 6 29.71 -5.59 -17.36
N LEU A 7 30.66 -4.95 -16.68
CA LEU A 7 30.54 -3.55 -16.24
C LEU A 7 30.46 -2.58 -17.42
N VAL A 8 31.23 -2.83 -18.49
CA VAL A 8 31.16 -2.04 -19.72
C VAL A 8 29.78 -2.17 -20.37
N LYS A 9 29.21 -3.38 -20.42
CA LYS A 9 27.85 -3.58 -20.94
C LYS A 9 26.80 -2.88 -20.09
N LEU A 10 26.92 -2.92 -18.76
CA LEU A 10 26.06 -2.15 -17.87
C LEU A 10 26.12 -0.66 -18.22
N ALA A 11 27.31 -0.07 -18.34
CA ALA A 11 27.48 1.33 -18.71
C ALA A 11 26.94 1.64 -20.11
N TYR A 12 27.14 0.74 -21.08
CA TYR A 12 26.67 0.88 -22.46
C TYR A 12 25.15 0.96 -22.56
N TYR A 13 24.41 0.15 -21.80
CA TYR A 13 22.94 0.16 -21.82
C TYR A 13 22.32 1.28 -20.97
N PHE A 14 23.11 1.99 -20.16
CA PHE A 14 22.59 3.00 -19.23
C PHE A 14 21.81 4.14 -19.91
N PRO A 15 22.25 4.72 -21.05
CA PRO A 15 21.46 5.74 -21.75
C PRO A 15 20.09 5.22 -22.20
N TYR A 16 20.02 3.96 -22.64
CA TYR A 16 18.76 3.31 -23.02
C TYR A 16 17.85 3.10 -21.80
N TYR A 17 18.42 2.70 -20.65
CA TYR A 17 17.70 2.59 -19.40
C TYR A 17 17.08 3.94 -19.01
N VAL A 18 17.83 5.04 -19.09
CA VAL A 18 17.30 6.38 -18.82
C VAL A 18 16.15 6.71 -19.77
N ALA A 19 16.34 6.52 -21.08
CA ALA A 19 15.37 6.91 -22.10
C ALA A 19 14.10 6.06 -22.14
N LEU A 20 14.21 4.75 -21.89
CA LEU A 20 13.13 3.78 -22.08
C LEU A 20 12.54 3.26 -20.76
N VAL A 21 13.19 3.50 -19.62
CA VAL A 21 12.69 3.09 -18.30
C VAL A 21 12.39 4.31 -17.43
N LEU A 22 13.40 5.14 -17.15
CA LEU A 22 13.24 6.25 -16.19
C LEU A 22 12.34 7.36 -16.72
N VAL A 23 12.57 7.82 -17.96
CA VAL A 23 11.75 8.90 -18.55
C VAL A 23 10.28 8.49 -18.66
N PRO A 24 9.92 7.32 -19.24
CA PRO A 24 8.53 6.87 -19.27
C PRO A 24 7.91 6.72 -17.87
N MET A 25 8.67 6.25 -16.88
CA MET A 25 8.21 6.12 -15.50
C MET A 25 7.88 7.48 -14.87
N VAL A 26 8.71 8.50 -15.10
CA VAL A 26 8.45 9.88 -14.65
C VAL A 26 7.23 10.46 -15.34
N VAL A 27 7.14 10.34 -16.67
CA VAL A 27 5.99 10.82 -17.45
C VAL A 27 4.69 10.17 -16.97
N ARG A 28 4.69 8.84 -16.81
CA ARG A 28 3.56 8.09 -16.26
C ARG A 28 3.19 8.61 -14.87
N SER A 29 4.16 8.74 -13.97
CA SER A 29 3.92 9.21 -12.60
C SER A 29 3.29 10.60 -12.55
N VAL A 30 3.68 11.51 -13.45
CA VAL A 30 3.09 12.85 -13.56
C VAL A 30 1.65 12.76 -14.09
N LEU A 31 1.41 12.00 -15.16
CA LEU A 31 0.07 11.82 -15.75
C LEU A 31 -0.90 11.19 -14.74
N GLU A 32 -0.46 10.16 -14.03
CA GLU A 32 -1.25 9.48 -13.00
C GLU A 32 -1.63 10.42 -11.85
N ARG A 33 -0.70 11.26 -11.39
CA ARG A 33 -0.98 12.31 -10.40
C ARG A 33 -2.00 13.32 -10.92
N CYS A 34 -1.89 13.74 -12.18
CA CYS A 34 -2.84 14.68 -12.79
C CYS A 34 -4.28 14.13 -12.85
N ILE A 35 -4.46 12.81 -12.99
CA ILE A 35 -5.79 12.17 -12.98
C ILE A 35 -6.28 11.79 -11.57
N GLY A 36 -5.49 12.11 -10.54
CA GLY A 36 -5.81 11.86 -9.14
C GLY A 36 -5.52 10.44 -8.66
N VAL A 37 -4.72 9.66 -9.41
CA VAL A 37 -4.12 8.43 -8.88
C VAL A 37 -2.99 8.85 -7.96
N ARG A 38 -3.13 8.53 -6.68
CA ARG A 38 -2.13 8.87 -5.67
C ARG A 38 -1.29 7.65 -5.28
N PRO A 39 0.00 7.82 -4.94
CA PRO A 39 0.88 6.71 -4.53
C PRO A 39 0.32 5.89 -3.36
N GLU A 40 -0.43 6.52 -2.45
CA GLU A 40 -0.96 5.88 -1.25
C GLU A 40 -1.98 4.77 -1.55
N TYR A 41 -2.52 4.72 -2.79
CA TYR A 41 -3.33 3.58 -3.23
C TYR A 41 -2.54 2.26 -3.25
N PHE A 42 -1.22 2.34 -3.40
CA PHE A 42 -0.32 1.19 -3.53
C PHE A 42 0.51 0.91 -2.26
N GLU A 43 0.51 1.83 -1.29
CA GLU A 43 1.42 1.81 -0.11
C GLU A 43 0.83 1.14 1.15
N ARG A 44 -0.37 0.58 1.10
CA ARG A 44 -1.10 0.05 2.29
C ARG A 44 -0.49 -1.16 3.02
N MET A 45 0.70 -1.63 2.66
CA MET A 45 1.18 -2.96 3.06
C MET A 45 2.42 -3.00 3.97
N TRP A 46 2.94 -1.86 4.41
CA TRP A 46 4.25 -1.85 5.08
C TRP A 46 4.16 -1.48 6.57
N HIS A 47 3.69 -2.43 7.39
CA HIS A 47 4.04 -2.51 8.81
C HIS A 47 4.94 -3.71 8.97
N VAL A 48 6.25 -3.48 8.95
CA VAL A 48 7.16 -4.55 8.55
C VAL A 48 8.19 -4.78 9.63
N SER A 49 8.12 -5.94 10.28
CA SER A 49 9.26 -6.42 11.07
C SER A 49 10.48 -6.58 10.15
N TYR A 50 11.69 -6.62 10.70
CA TYR A 50 12.90 -6.80 9.89
C TYR A 50 12.78 -8.02 8.95
N GLU A 51 12.23 -9.13 9.46
CA GLU A 51 12.04 -10.37 8.72
C GLU A 51 11.11 -10.19 7.52
N GLN A 52 9.99 -9.50 7.71
CA GLN A 52 9.05 -9.22 6.63
C GLN A 52 9.65 -8.25 5.59
N ALA A 53 10.52 -7.31 6.03
CA ALA A 53 11.13 -6.32 5.14
C ALA A 53 12.17 -7.01 4.27
N PHE A 54 13.02 -7.82 4.89
CA PHE A 54 13.99 -8.65 4.20
C PHE A 54 13.32 -9.64 3.24
N GLN A 55 12.26 -10.32 3.66
CA GLN A 55 11.50 -11.22 2.79
C GLN A 55 10.91 -10.47 1.59
N SER A 56 10.27 -9.31 1.84
CA SER A 56 9.69 -8.48 0.78
C SER A 56 10.77 -8.00 -0.19
N PHE A 57 11.94 -7.57 0.30
CA PHE A 57 13.08 -7.18 -0.51
C PHE A 57 13.55 -8.33 -1.40
N VAL A 58 13.83 -9.51 -0.83
CA VAL A 58 14.30 -10.68 -1.59
C VAL A 58 13.30 -11.06 -2.68
N LEU A 59 12.00 -11.05 -2.37
CA LEU A 59 10.98 -11.40 -3.35
C LEU A 59 10.84 -10.34 -4.44
N THR A 60 10.63 -9.08 -4.07
CA THR A 60 10.28 -8.00 -5.01
C THR A 60 11.46 -7.44 -5.79
N ALA A 61 12.64 -7.37 -5.18
CA ALA A 61 13.83 -6.76 -5.78
C ALA A 61 14.76 -7.78 -6.45
N LEU A 62 14.74 -9.05 -6.04
CA LEU A 62 15.67 -10.06 -6.55
C LEU A 62 14.95 -11.21 -7.27
N TYR A 63 14.08 -11.94 -6.57
CA TYR A 63 13.49 -13.18 -7.09
C TYR A 63 12.50 -12.94 -8.23
N PHE A 64 11.52 -12.05 -8.06
CA PHE A 64 10.54 -11.79 -9.11
C PHE A 64 11.18 -11.20 -10.38
N PRO A 65 12.09 -10.21 -10.33
CA PRO A 65 12.80 -9.74 -11.52
C PRO A 65 13.53 -10.86 -12.27
N LEU A 66 14.24 -11.73 -11.55
CA LEU A 66 14.89 -12.90 -12.15
C LEU A 66 13.87 -13.79 -12.87
N PHE A 67 12.80 -14.16 -12.17
CA PHE A 67 11.76 -15.04 -12.69
C PHE A 67 11.07 -14.42 -13.92
N GLU A 68 10.73 -13.13 -13.86
CA GLU A 68 10.06 -12.42 -14.94
C GLU A 68 10.92 -12.29 -16.20
N GLU A 69 12.22 -12.05 -16.06
CA GLU A 69 13.13 -12.05 -17.21
C GLU A 69 13.22 -13.43 -17.86
N LEU A 70 13.30 -14.49 -17.06
CA LEU A 70 13.37 -15.85 -17.59
C LEU A 70 12.06 -16.26 -18.27
N VAL A 71 10.91 -16.02 -17.63
CA VAL A 71 9.61 -16.49 -18.10
C VAL A 71 9.09 -15.70 -19.29
N PHE A 72 9.26 -14.38 -19.29
CA PHE A 72 8.67 -13.52 -20.32
C PHE A 72 9.65 -13.13 -21.43
N ARG A 73 10.95 -13.36 -21.26
CA ARG A 73 11.96 -13.07 -22.30
C ARG A 73 12.79 -14.28 -22.65
N ALA A 74 13.55 -14.83 -21.71
CA ALA A 74 14.53 -15.88 -22.01
C ALA A 74 13.90 -17.13 -22.64
N ILE A 75 12.89 -17.70 -21.97
CA ILE A 75 12.20 -18.92 -22.44
C ILE A 75 11.48 -18.67 -23.77
N PRO A 76 10.65 -17.61 -23.92
CA PRO A 76 10.00 -17.33 -25.20
C PRO A 76 10.99 -17.08 -26.34
N LEU A 77 12.06 -16.32 -26.11
CA LEU A 77 13.10 -16.05 -27.10
C LEU A 77 13.84 -17.34 -27.50
N TYR A 78 14.17 -18.19 -26.54
CA TYR A 78 14.86 -19.45 -26.80
C TYR A 78 14.00 -20.44 -27.61
N LEU A 79 12.71 -20.56 -27.28
CA LEU A 79 11.81 -21.52 -27.93
C LEU A 79 11.30 -21.05 -29.29
N PHE A 80 11.02 -19.75 -29.45
CA PHE A 80 10.31 -19.22 -30.62
C PHE A 80 11.00 -18.01 -31.27
N GLY A 81 12.24 -17.70 -30.88
CA GLY A 81 13.00 -16.58 -31.44
C GLY A 81 12.35 -15.22 -31.17
N PHE A 82 12.56 -14.28 -32.09
CA PHE A 82 12.00 -12.93 -32.00
C PHE A 82 10.47 -12.90 -31.80
N PRO A 83 9.65 -13.70 -32.52
CA PRO A 83 8.20 -13.79 -32.24
C PRO A 83 7.88 -14.17 -30.79
N GLY A 84 8.63 -15.13 -30.22
CA GLY A 84 8.48 -15.52 -28.83
C GLY A 84 8.74 -14.37 -27.86
N LEU A 85 9.83 -13.64 -28.07
CA LEU A 85 10.17 -12.46 -27.26
C LEU A 85 9.06 -11.41 -27.31
N VAL A 86 8.48 -11.14 -28.50
CA VAL A 86 7.37 -10.20 -28.67
C VAL A 86 6.14 -10.66 -27.89
N ILE A 87 5.76 -11.93 -28.00
CA ILE A 87 4.59 -12.48 -27.30
C ILE A 87 4.80 -12.46 -25.78
N GLY A 88 5.94 -12.94 -25.29
CA GLY A 88 6.26 -12.94 -23.86
C GLY A 88 6.28 -11.53 -23.27
N SER A 89 6.87 -10.59 -24.00
CA SER A 89 6.85 -9.16 -23.64
C SER A 89 5.44 -8.58 -23.60
N ALA A 90 4.59 -8.88 -24.58
CA ALA A 90 3.21 -8.40 -24.62
C ALA A 90 2.40 -8.92 -23.43
N VAL A 91 2.55 -10.20 -23.07
CA VAL A 91 1.89 -10.78 -21.88
C VAL A 91 2.36 -10.08 -20.61
N TRP A 92 3.68 -9.88 -20.45
CA TRP A 92 4.23 -9.17 -19.29
C TRP A 92 3.68 -7.74 -19.19
N VAL A 93 3.64 -7.00 -20.30
CA VAL A 93 3.09 -5.64 -20.37
C VAL A 93 1.64 -5.60 -19.91
N LEU A 94 0.80 -6.54 -20.35
CA LEU A 94 -0.62 -6.57 -20.01
C LEU A 94 -0.88 -7.05 -18.58
N MET A 95 0.00 -7.91 -18.04
CA MET A 95 -0.12 -8.40 -16.67
C MET A 95 -0.05 -7.26 -15.66
N HIS A 96 0.81 -6.26 -15.88
CA HIS A 96 1.05 -5.19 -14.93
C HIS A 96 -0.19 -4.30 -14.65
N PRO A 97 -0.84 -3.68 -15.65
CA PRO A 97 -2.06 -2.93 -15.40
C PRO A 97 -3.19 -3.84 -14.86
N ALA A 98 -3.24 -5.12 -15.24
CA ALA A 98 -4.30 -6.02 -14.80
C ALA A 98 -4.35 -6.19 -13.28
N TRP A 99 -3.20 -6.34 -12.62
CA TRP A 99 -3.16 -6.38 -11.15
C TRP A 99 -3.24 -4.98 -10.52
N GLN A 100 -2.64 -3.96 -11.14
CA GLN A 100 -2.64 -2.60 -10.61
C GLN A 100 -4.03 -1.93 -10.60
N LEU A 101 -4.92 -2.31 -11.53
CA LEU A 101 -6.29 -1.81 -11.60
C LEU A 101 -7.11 -2.08 -10.33
N GLN A 102 -6.75 -3.10 -9.56
CA GLN A 102 -7.44 -3.45 -8.32
C GLN A 102 -7.34 -2.33 -7.27
N TYR A 103 -6.21 -1.61 -7.24
CA TYR A 103 -5.96 -0.51 -6.29
C TYR A 103 -6.69 0.78 -6.65
N ILE A 104 -7.10 0.93 -7.90
CA ILE A 104 -7.84 2.10 -8.40
C ILE A 104 -9.30 1.76 -8.78
N SER A 105 -9.83 0.68 -8.18
CA SER A 105 -11.18 0.17 -8.42
C SER A 105 -12.28 1.18 -8.12
N GLU A 106 -12.03 2.17 -7.26
CA GLU A 106 -12.98 3.24 -6.92
C GLU A 106 -13.06 4.37 -7.97
N LEU A 107 -12.09 4.46 -8.90
CA LEU A 107 -12.06 5.53 -9.90
C LEU A 107 -13.08 5.31 -11.03
N PRO A 108 -13.57 6.39 -11.68
CA PRO A 108 -14.42 6.30 -12.86
C PRO A 108 -13.71 5.59 -14.02
N LEU A 109 -14.49 4.96 -14.91
CA LEU A 109 -13.99 4.15 -16.01
C LEU A 109 -13.00 4.90 -16.91
N SER A 110 -13.25 6.18 -17.21
CA SER A 110 -12.37 6.99 -18.04
C SER A 110 -10.95 7.10 -17.47
N ARG A 111 -10.81 7.26 -16.15
CA ARG A 111 -9.51 7.31 -15.47
C ARG A 111 -8.83 5.95 -15.44
N LYS A 112 -9.58 4.87 -15.27
CA LYS A 112 -9.06 3.49 -15.36
C LYS A 112 -8.52 3.19 -16.75
N ILE A 113 -9.25 3.56 -17.81
CA ILE A 113 -8.77 3.39 -19.19
C ILE A 113 -7.48 4.16 -19.41
N LEU A 114 -7.42 5.43 -18.99
CA LEU A 114 -6.22 6.25 -19.13
C LEU A 114 -5.04 5.70 -18.31
N PHE A 115 -5.29 5.21 -17.09
CA PHE A 115 -4.30 4.52 -16.28
C PHE A 115 -3.77 3.27 -16.98
N THR A 116 -4.66 2.41 -17.52
CA THR A 116 -4.27 1.21 -18.26
C THR A 116 -3.40 1.56 -19.47
N LEU A 117 -3.79 2.58 -20.25
CA LEU A 117 -3.03 3.00 -21.43
C LEU A 117 -1.64 3.53 -21.07
N THR A 118 -1.55 4.44 -20.09
CA THR A 118 -0.28 5.01 -19.64
C THR A 118 0.63 3.98 -18.99
N THR A 119 0.05 3.07 -18.21
CA THR A 119 0.74 1.93 -17.59
C THR A 119 1.29 0.98 -18.64
N SER A 120 0.44 0.54 -19.59
CA SER A 120 0.87 -0.33 -20.70
C SER A 120 1.94 0.35 -21.55
N ALA A 121 1.82 1.65 -21.86
CA ALA A 121 2.84 2.36 -22.63
C ALA A 121 4.20 2.39 -21.92
N ASN A 122 4.20 2.67 -20.61
CA ASN A 122 5.40 2.62 -19.79
C ASN A 122 6.03 1.21 -19.79
N TYR A 123 5.23 0.16 -19.56
CA TYR A 123 5.76 -1.21 -19.57
C TYR A 123 6.17 -1.68 -20.96
N THR A 124 5.56 -1.18 -22.04
CA THR A 124 6.02 -1.42 -23.41
C THR A 124 7.42 -0.84 -23.61
N ALA A 125 7.68 0.39 -23.14
CA ALA A 125 9.02 0.98 -23.20
C ALA A 125 10.06 0.15 -22.42
N ASN A 126 9.69 -0.31 -21.22
CA ASN A 126 10.51 -1.24 -20.43
C ASN A 126 10.77 -2.55 -21.18
N ALA A 127 9.74 -3.13 -21.79
CA ALA A 127 9.86 -4.38 -22.53
C ALA A 127 10.75 -4.23 -23.77
N ILE A 128 10.70 -3.09 -24.45
CA ILE A 128 11.62 -2.77 -25.55
C ILE A 128 13.06 -2.70 -25.04
N PHE A 129 13.30 -2.00 -23.91
CA PHE A 129 14.64 -1.91 -23.31
C PHE A 129 15.22 -3.29 -22.99
N TYR A 130 14.50 -4.12 -22.23
CA TYR A 130 14.97 -5.47 -21.91
C TYR A 130 15.06 -6.36 -23.15
N GLY A 131 14.14 -6.20 -24.11
CA GLY A 131 14.16 -6.91 -25.38
C GLY A 131 15.43 -6.63 -26.21
N ILE A 132 15.89 -5.38 -26.27
CA ILE A 132 17.15 -5.01 -26.94
C ILE A 132 18.33 -5.76 -26.33
N ILE A 133 18.42 -5.80 -24.99
CA ILE A 133 19.51 -6.48 -24.29
C ILE A 133 19.49 -7.99 -24.57
N TRP A 134 18.30 -8.61 -24.52
CA TRP A 134 18.14 -10.03 -24.84
C TRP A 134 18.49 -10.37 -26.29
N LEU A 135 18.11 -9.53 -27.25
CA LEU A 135 18.45 -9.71 -28.66
C LEU A 135 19.94 -9.58 -28.95
N ASN A 136 20.67 -8.82 -28.13
CA ASN A 136 22.12 -8.72 -28.19
C ASN A 136 22.83 -9.90 -27.49
N GLY A 137 22.10 -10.84 -26.89
CA GLY A 137 22.65 -11.98 -26.17
C GLY A 137 23.12 -11.67 -24.74
N ASP A 138 22.81 -10.47 -24.23
CA ASP A 138 23.28 -9.97 -22.93
C ASP A 138 22.25 -10.22 -21.81
N GLY A 139 21.54 -11.35 -21.83
CA GLY A 139 20.42 -11.63 -20.91
C GLY A 139 20.75 -11.50 -19.41
N LEU A 140 21.98 -11.81 -18.99
CA LEU A 140 22.41 -11.59 -17.61
C LEU A 140 22.44 -10.10 -17.23
N VAL A 141 22.80 -9.23 -18.17
CA VAL A 141 22.77 -7.77 -17.99
C VAL A 141 21.33 -7.29 -17.84
N ALA A 142 20.38 -7.86 -18.60
CA ALA A 142 18.95 -7.55 -18.47
C ALA A 142 18.42 -7.90 -17.08
N ILE A 143 18.75 -9.10 -16.59
CA ILE A 143 18.38 -9.56 -15.24
C ILE A 143 18.91 -8.62 -14.17
N VAL A 144 20.20 -8.25 -14.24
CA VAL A 144 20.81 -7.35 -13.24
C VAL A 144 20.21 -5.95 -13.34
N TYR A 145 19.94 -5.42 -14.53
CA TYR A 145 19.21 -4.16 -14.67
C TYR A 145 17.84 -4.20 -14.03
N HIS A 146 17.08 -5.29 -14.21
CA HIS A 146 15.76 -5.44 -13.62
C HIS A 146 15.83 -5.53 -12.09
N MET A 147 16.79 -6.30 -11.55
CA MET A 147 17.02 -6.35 -10.11
C MET A 147 17.42 -4.99 -9.53
N LEU A 148 18.33 -4.27 -10.18
CA LEU A 148 18.75 -2.92 -9.76
C LEU A 148 17.58 -1.93 -9.84
N HIS A 149 16.75 -2.01 -10.88
CA HIS A 149 15.56 -1.21 -11.03
C HIS A 149 14.59 -1.44 -9.85
N ASN A 150 14.24 -2.68 -9.56
CA ASN A 150 13.33 -2.96 -8.45
C ASN A 150 13.95 -2.65 -7.09
N THR A 151 15.25 -2.88 -6.93
CA THR A 151 16.00 -2.50 -5.72
C THR A 151 15.92 -1.00 -5.46
N TRP A 152 16.14 -0.16 -6.47
CA TRP A 152 16.08 1.29 -6.29
C TRP A 152 14.64 1.75 -5.99
N ILE A 153 13.63 1.19 -6.67
CA ILE A 153 12.22 1.50 -6.37
C ILE A 153 11.87 1.11 -4.94
N TYR A 154 12.25 -0.11 -4.52
CA TYR A 154 12.04 -0.59 -3.17
C TYR A 154 12.62 0.37 -2.12
N PHE A 155 13.87 0.83 -2.32
CA PHE A 155 14.49 1.76 -1.40
C PHE A 155 13.83 3.15 -1.40
N VAL A 156 13.32 3.63 -2.52
CA VAL A 156 12.54 4.89 -2.55
C VAL A 156 11.25 4.77 -1.75
N VAL A 157 10.56 3.63 -1.85
CA VAL A 157 9.34 3.37 -1.07
C VAL A 157 9.69 3.28 0.42
N LEU A 158 10.71 2.49 0.77
CA LEU A 158 11.17 2.35 2.15
C LEU A 158 11.61 3.70 2.76
N ALA A 159 12.33 4.52 2.01
CA ALA A 159 12.77 5.85 2.47
C ALA A 159 11.58 6.77 2.79
N ARG A 160 10.53 6.75 1.95
CA ARG A 160 9.30 7.52 2.22
C ARG A 160 8.59 7.07 3.48
N GLU A 161 8.62 5.77 3.78
CA GLU A 161 8.00 5.21 4.99
C GLU A 161 8.78 5.51 6.27
N ILE A 162 10.12 5.52 6.21
CA ILE A 162 10.96 5.89 7.35
C ILE A 162 10.80 7.38 7.68
N GLU A 163 10.74 8.24 6.66
CA GLU A 163 10.56 9.70 6.83
C GLU A 163 9.14 10.08 7.24
N LEU A 164 8.15 9.25 6.91
CA LEU A 164 6.77 9.39 7.35
C LEU A 164 6.46 8.25 8.33
N PRO A 165 6.94 8.32 9.60
CA PRO A 165 6.39 7.44 10.62
C PRO A 165 4.90 7.58 10.48
N GLN A 166 4.19 6.45 10.35
CA GLN A 166 2.76 6.43 10.15
C GLN A 166 2.13 7.23 11.28
N ILE A 167 1.96 8.53 11.08
CA ILE A 167 1.19 9.38 11.95
C ILE A 167 -0.13 8.67 11.89
N PRO A 168 -0.62 8.12 13.01
CA PRO A 168 -1.95 7.56 13.03
C PRO A 168 -2.83 8.78 12.76
N ILE A 169 -3.10 9.06 11.49
CA ILE A 169 -4.18 9.96 11.09
C ILE A 169 -5.33 9.23 11.74
N PRO A 170 -5.87 9.76 12.85
CA PRO A 170 -6.99 9.11 13.48
C PRO A 170 -8.00 9.10 12.35
N ARG A 171 -8.32 7.89 11.83
CA ARG A 171 -9.39 7.68 10.86
C ARG A 171 -10.45 8.64 11.32
N ARG A 172 -10.73 9.67 10.51
CA ARG A 172 -11.62 10.77 10.84
C ARG A 172 -12.87 10.07 11.35
N ASN A 173 -12.93 9.90 12.66
CA ASN A 173 -14.03 9.23 13.31
C ASN A 173 -15.09 10.23 12.95
N LYS A 174 -15.95 9.86 12.01
CA LYS A 174 -17.22 10.50 11.86
C LYS A 174 -17.80 10.28 13.24
N TYR A 175 -17.62 11.26 14.12
CA TYR A 175 -18.43 11.45 15.29
C TYR A 175 -19.82 11.52 14.69
N ARG A 176 -20.47 10.36 14.63
CA ARG A 176 -21.88 10.28 14.36
C ARG A 176 -22.45 10.86 15.63
N TYR A 177 -22.69 12.17 15.60
CA TYR A 177 -23.58 12.80 16.55
C TYR A 177 -24.93 12.13 16.33
N VAL A 178 -25.14 11.04 17.05
CA VAL A 178 -26.47 10.49 17.27
C VAL A 178 -27.12 11.56 18.13
N LYS A 179 -27.92 12.43 17.51
CA LYS A 179 -28.87 13.24 18.29
C LYS A 179 -29.62 12.24 19.15
N PRO A 180 -29.68 12.41 20.49
CA PRO A 180 -30.58 11.59 21.28
C PRO A 180 -31.96 11.80 20.65
N ILE A 181 -32.52 10.71 20.11
CA ILE A 181 -33.94 10.68 19.82
C ILE A 181 -34.55 10.89 21.19
N ALA A 182 -35.13 12.08 21.39
CA ALA A 182 -36.00 12.32 22.52
C ALA A 182 -37.08 11.25 22.40
N THR A 183 -36.93 10.17 23.17
CA THR A 183 -38.03 9.27 23.40
C THR A 183 -39.01 10.15 24.15
N GLU A 184 -40.10 10.53 23.49
CA GLU A 184 -41.20 11.20 24.17
C GLU A 184 -41.62 10.27 25.30
N VAL A 185 -41.14 10.57 26.51
CA VAL A 185 -41.60 9.93 27.72
C VAL A 185 -43.08 10.29 27.77
N PRO A 186 -44.00 9.31 27.76
CA PRO A 186 -45.42 9.60 27.90
C PRO A 186 -45.59 10.43 29.16
N ARG A 187 -46.20 11.62 29.05
CA ARG A 187 -46.53 12.43 30.23
C ARG A 187 -47.30 11.54 31.19
N PRO A 188 -46.81 11.31 32.43
CA PRO A 188 -47.63 10.65 33.42
C PRO A 188 -48.86 11.54 33.67
N GLN A 189 -50.04 10.96 33.50
CA GLN A 189 -51.28 11.59 33.92
C GLN A 189 -51.20 11.80 35.44
N PRO A 190 -51.62 12.96 35.98
CA PRO A 190 -51.60 13.19 37.40
C PRO A 190 -52.65 12.28 38.05
N ILE A 191 -52.17 11.26 38.78
CA ILE A 191 -52.98 10.55 39.77
C ILE A 191 -52.85 11.40 41.04
N GLU A 192 -53.93 12.05 41.44
CA GLU A 192 -54.03 12.65 42.78
C GLU A 192 -53.98 11.54 43.83
N ARG A 193 -52.86 11.47 44.54
CA ARG A 193 -52.80 10.79 45.84
C ARG A 193 -51.78 11.52 46.72
N GLU A 194 -52.31 12.18 47.75
CA GLU A 194 -51.55 12.60 48.92
C GLU A 194 -50.87 11.38 49.53
N GLU A 195 -49.55 11.41 49.68
CA GLU A 195 -48.82 10.62 50.68
C GLU A 195 -47.39 11.18 50.84
N GLU A 196 -46.93 11.17 52.08
CA GLU A 196 -45.90 12.01 52.67
C GLU A 196 -44.49 11.83 52.07
N LEU A 197 -43.80 12.95 51.80
CA LEU A 197 -42.40 12.97 51.35
C LEU A 197 -41.45 12.76 52.54
N PRO A 198 -40.57 11.74 52.54
CA PRO A 198 -39.39 11.76 53.40
C PRO A 198 -38.37 12.77 52.82
N GLN A 199 -37.92 13.71 53.66
CA GLN A 199 -36.86 14.67 53.34
C GLN A 199 -35.55 13.94 53.04
N LEU A 200 -35.12 13.92 51.77
CA LEU A 200 -33.77 13.51 51.40
C LEU A 200 -32.85 14.73 51.40
N THR A 201 -31.92 14.75 52.37
CA THR A 201 -30.90 15.79 52.51
C THR A 201 -29.69 15.44 51.64
N PHE A 202 -29.21 16.38 50.84
CA PHE A 202 -27.98 16.21 50.05
C PHE A 202 -26.75 16.22 50.97
N VAL A 203 -26.03 15.10 51.05
CA VAL A 203 -24.70 15.04 51.67
C VAL A 203 -23.65 15.01 50.56
N VAL A 204 -23.01 16.16 50.33
CA VAL A 204 -21.83 16.25 49.46
C VAL A 204 -20.61 15.81 50.26
N ARG A 205 -20.12 14.59 50.02
CA ARG A 205 -18.78 14.18 50.51
C ARG A 205 -17.72 14.91 49.70
N LYS A 206 -17.00 15.84 50.33
CA LYS A 206 -15.74 16.37 49.78
C LYS A 206 -14.68 15.28 49.85
N THR A 207 -14.35 14.65 48.73
CA THR A 207 -13.15 13.83 48.60
C THR A 207 -11.93 14.75 48.56
N LYS A 208 -11.10 14.67 49.61
CA LYS A 208 -9.73 15.19 49.59
C LYS A 208 -8.86 14.19 48.82
N ARG A 209 -8.66 14.42 47.53
CA ARG A 209 -7.57 13.80 46.77
C ARG A 209 -7.15 14.78 45.67
N SER A 210 -5.86 15.07 45.61
CA SER A 210 -5.26 15.92 44.58
C SER A 210 -5.27 15.19 43.25
N LEU A 211 -5.51 15.95 42.17
CA LEU A 211 -5.53 15.51 40.77
C LEU A 211 -4.21 14.86 40.28
N GLU A 212 -3.16 14.91 41.09
CA GLU A 212 -1.84 14.35 40.77
C GLU A 212 -1.71 12.86 41.12
N GLU A 213 -2.62 12.31 41.95
CA GLU A 213 -2.62 10.89 42.33
C GLU A 213 -3.47 10.00 41.38
N GLU A 214 -4.11 10.59 40.37
CA GLU A 214 -4.88 9.88 39.30
C GLU A 214 -4.05 9.67 38.01
N LEU A 215 -2.80 10.15 37.97
CA LEU A 215 -1.93 10.07 36.79
C LEU A 215 -0.93 8.91 36.81
N GLU A 216 -0.90 8.13 37.90
CA GLU A 216 -0.07 6.93 38.03
C GLU A 216 -0.99 5.74 38.36
N GLU A 217 -1.15 4.82 37.38
CA GLU A 217 -1.94 3.57 37.38
C GLU A 217 -3.45 3.66 37.04
N PRO A 218 -4.11 2.60 36.53
CA PRO A 218 -3.65 1.42 35.75
C PRO A 218 -4.62 1.05 34.60
N VAL A 219 -4.21 0.27 33.59
CA VAL A 219 -5.19 -0.55 32.82
C VAL A 219 -4.63 -1.95 32.53
N GLU A 220 -4.12 -2.61 33.57
CA GLU A 220 -4.13 -4.08 33.58
C GLU A 220 -5.17 -4.54 34.61
N THR A 221 -6.10 -5.37 34.13
CA THR A 221 -7.10 -6.14 34.89
C THR A 221 -8.15 -5.38 35.71
N LEU A 222 -9.25 -5.00 35.04
CA LEU A 222 -10.57 -4.99 35.66
C LEU A 222 -11.51 -5.95 34.90
N THR A 223 -11.47 -7.22 35.30
CA THR A 223 -12.42 -8.26 34.95
C THR A 223 -13.67 -8.13 35.83
N PHE A 224 -14.83 -7.84 35.23
CA PHE A 224 -16.11 -7.86 35.94
C PHE A 224 -16.79 -9.22 35.79
N VAL A 225 -16.85 -9.97 36.91
CA VAL A 225 -17.58 -11.24 37.02
C VAL A 225 -19.06 -10.96 37.34
N LYS A 226 -19.98 -11.46 36.50
CA LYS A 226 -21.43 -11.38 36.77
C LYS A 226 -21.87 -12.60 37.58
N ARG A 227 -22.33 -12.38 38.81
CA ARG A 227 -22.91 -13.43 39.68
C ARG A 227 -24.28 -13.85 39.12
N LYS A 228 -24.46 -15.16 38.88
CA LYS A 228 -25.73 -15.77 38.44
C LYS A 228 -26.72 -15.78 39.62
N ILE A 229 -27.88 -15.15 39.46
CA ILE A 229 -29.05 -15.40 40.31
C ILE A 229 -29.95 -16.35 39.53
N LYS A 230 -30.21 -17.55 40.07
CA LYS A 230 -31.21 -18.48 39.53
C LYS A 230 -32.60 -18.00 39.94
N SER A 231 -33.51 -17.86 38.98
CA SER A 231 -34.96 -17.96 39.19
C SER A 231 -35.48 -19.03 38.25
#